data_AF-A0AAD6Z9D4-F1
#
_entry.id   AF-A0AAD6Z9D4-F1
#
_cell.length_a   1.000
_cell.length_b   1.000
_cell.length_c   1.000
_cell.angle_alpha   90.00
_cell.angle_beta   90.00
_cell.angle_gamma   90.00
#
_symmetry.space_group_name_H-M   'P 1'
#
loop_
_entity.id
_entity.type
_entity.pdbx_description
1 polymer ?
#
loop_
_entity_poly.entity_id
_entity_poly.type
_entity_poly.pdbx_seq_one_letter_code
_entity_poly.pdbx_strand_id
1 'polypeptide(L)'
;MDEEPSLRPEFTSELTSTYSESSPTVYTGAFFPAAQNFVVNGGVFTSHIHNYYITHIHPSTPQAVAGLPGSQDPPAVASDQSPVFIYYKLYDDNMRKMIPCKVGHANDPCIGRIDACQIPTPYTIGALAEHICSEEGRPIGLHWDHDAAYGTMLLRTVNSAKDYALDDKVDLLGADRPGSTPEEPVLLKVWYEVVGSPGWETLPARSVTSHRSPTFIYYKVYDDNKKEMIRCAVGNTGDPFLGRVDTCQICTPHTIGALAEHISKQENRPIGLNWDHDKAYGAMLLRAVDSPNAYEMDDAVDLLDADRPGSTPQEPVFLKVWCEDLQAVLGFSEWETPVARRVDSHRRPTTSAS
;
A
#
# COMPACT_ATOMS: atom_id res chain seq x y z
N MET A 1 -32.70 -5.02 -70.99
CA MET A 1 -32.88 -5.75 -69.73
C MET A 1 -31.54 -6.26 -69.24
N ASP A 2 -30.72 -5.54 -68.51
CA ASP A 2 -30.42 -4.11 -68.41
C ASP A 2 -29.01 -4.09 -67.79
N GLU A 3 -28.14 -3.25 -68.32
CA GLU A 3 -26.91 -2.76 -67.65
C GLU A 3 -27.36 -1.88 -66.46
N GLU A 4 -26.63 -1.53 -65.39
CA GLU A 4 -25.20 -1.31 -65.09
C GLU A 4 -25.14 -1.08 -63.53
N PRO A 5 -24.09 -0.53 -62.86
CA PRO A 5 -23.29 -1.33 -61.92
C PRO A 5 -22.94 -0.64 -60.56
N SER A 6 -21.97 -1.27 -59.86
CA SER A 6 -20.84 -0.66 -59.10
C SER A 6 -21.10 0.24 -57.88
N LEU A 7 -20.49 -0.13 -56.75
CA LEU A 7 -19.39 0.60 -56.08
C LEU A 7 -19.12 0.01 -54.68
N ARG A 8 -17.88 -0.42 -54.41
CA ARG A 8 -17.30 -0.56 -53.06
C ARG A 8 -15.92 0.11 -53.08
N PRO A 9 -15.52 0.87 -52.04
CA PRO A 9 -14.21 1.52 -52.02
C PRO A 9 -13.14 0.61 -51.39
N GLU A 10 -12.00 0.55 -52.05
CA GLU A 10 -10.72 0.10 -51.49
C GLU A 10 -10.05 1.27 -50.75
N PHE A 11 -9.53 1.02 -49.55
CA PHE A 11 -8.59 1.91 -48.87
C PHE A 11 -7.20 1.28 -48.94
N THR A 12 -6.32 1.89 -49.71
CA THR A 12 -4.88 1.68 -49.67
C THR A 12 -4.23 2.84 -48.93
N SER A 13 -3.32 2.53 -47.99
CA SER A 13 -2.37 3.50 -47.46
C SER A 13 -0.99 2.86 -47.40
N GLU A 14 -0.17 3.18 -48.38
CA GLU A 14 1.27 3.00 -48.35
C GLU A 14 1.90 4.12 -47.50
N LEU A 15 2.78 3.75 -46.57
CA LEU A 15 3.77 4.67 -46.01
C LEU A 15 5.13 3.98 -46.03
N THR A 16 5.89 4.31 -47.08
CA THR A 16 7.33 4.12 -47.20
C THR A 16 8.02 5.22 -46.41
N SER A 17 8.88 4.85 -45.46
CA SER A 17 9.81 5.78 -44.83
C SER A 17 11.22 5.19 -44.88
N THR A 18 12.02 5.71 -45.79
CA THR A 18 13.46 5.47 -45.91
C THR A 18 14.20 6.30 -44.87
N TYR A 19 14.98 5.65 -44.00
CA TYR A 19 15.89 6.31 -43.08
C TYR A 19 17.31 6.26 -43.64
N SER A 20 17.92 7.43 -43.81
CA SER A 20 19.29 7.66 -44.27
C SER A 20 20.18 7.89 -43.05
N GLU A 21 21.18 7.05 -42.83
CA GLU A 21 22.22 7.28 -41.83
C GLU A 21 23.24 8.31 -42.33
N SER A 22 23.41 9.41 -41.59
CA SER A 22 24.58 10.28 -41.70
C SER A 22 25.16 10.51 -40.30
N SER A 23 26.42 10.13 -40.14
CA SER A 23 27.22 10.23 -38.91
C SER A 23 27.41 11.67 -38.43
N PRO A 24 27.53 11.95 -37.12
CA PRO A 24 28.02 13.23 -36.65
C PRO A 24 29.48 13.17 -36.19
N THR A 25 30.21 14.21 -36.60
CA THR A 25 31.55 14.58 -36.18
C THR A 25 31.57 15.06 -34.73
N VAL A 26 32.62 14.68 -34.00
CA VAL A 26 32.91 15.04 -32.60
C VAL A 26 33.27 16.52 -32.47
N TYR A 27 32.63 17.22 -31.54
CA TYR A 27 33.19 18.41 -30.88
C TYR A 27 32.87 18.40 -29.38
N THR A 28 33.92 18.63 -28.59
CA THR A 28 34.00 18.60 -27.12
C THR A 28 33.48 19.88 -26.47
N GLY A 29 32.78 19.77 -25.34
CA GLY A 29 32.61 20.88 -24.40
C GLY A 29 31.49 20.73 -23.37
N ALA A 30 31.88 20.79 -22.08
CA ALA A 30 31.09 20.96 -20.86
C ALA A 30 30.41 19.71 -20.23
N PHE A 31 30.89 19.37 -19.03
CA PHE A 31 30.40 18.32 -18.13
C PHE A 31 29.08 18.76 -17.45
N PHE A 32 28.03 17.94 -17.58
CA PHE A 32 26.82 17.93 -16.75
C PHE A 32 26.57 16.49 -16.25
N PRO A 33 25.94 16.28 -15.08
CA PRO A 33 25.73 14.94 -14.54
C PRO A 33 24.71 14.16 -15.37
N ALA A 34 24.99 12.87 -15.56
CA ALA A 34 24.28 11.98 -16.47
C ALA A 34 22.85 11.65 -15.99
N ALA A 35 21.85 11.87 -16.85
CA ALA A 35 20.55 11.21 -16.76
C ALA A 35 20.70 9.76 -17.20
N GLN A 36 20.18 8.81 -16.42
CA GLN A 36 20.17 7.39 -16.76
C GLN A 36 18.80 7.05 -17.35
N ASN A 37 18.75 6.80 -18.66
CA ASN A 37 17.54 6.39 -19.34
C ASN A 37 17.37 4.87 -19.23
N PHE A 38 16.19 4.42 -18.84
CA PHE A 38 15.81 3.01 -18.88
C PHE A 38 14.67 2.82 -19.88
N VAL A 39 14.74 1.73 -20.64
CA VAL A 39 13.71 1.33 -21.61
C VAL A 39 13.05 0.06 -21.08
N VAL A 40 11.75 0.14 -20.78
CA VAL A 40 10.92 -1.01 -20.43
C VAL A 40 9.65 -0.93 -21.28
N ASN A 41 9.33 -2.02 -21.99
CA ASN A 41 8.14 -2.15 -22.85
C ASN A 41 7.92 -1.01 -23.86
N GLY A 42 9.00 -0.54 -24.51
CA GLY A 42 8.91 0.43 -25.61
C GLY A 42 8.63 1.88 -25.19
N GLY A 43 8.53 2.18 -23.90
CA GLY A 43 8.52 3.54 -23.36
C GLY A 43 9.88 3.94 -22.79
N VAL A 44 10.35 5.15 -23.09
CA VAL A 44 11.55 5.74 -22.47
C VAL A 44 11.11 6.57 -21.27
N PHE A 45 11.59 6.22 -20.08
CA PHE A 45 11.35 6.97 -18.86
C PHE A 45 12.64 7.64 -18.39
N THR A 46 12.53 8.91 -17.98
CA THR A 46 13.65 9.70 -17.45
C THR A 46 13.39 9.94 -15.97
N SER A 47 14.22 9.40 -15.07
CA SER A 47 14.14 9.74 -13.64
C SER A 47 15.19 10.81 -13.30
N HIS A 48 14.80 11.78 -12.47
CA HIS A 48 15.71 12.80 -11.94
C HIS A 48 16.03 12.46 -10.48
N ILE A 49 17.16 11.80 -10.26
CA ILE A 49 17.67 11.53 -8.92
C ILE A 49 18.31 12.82 -8.39
N HIS A 50 17.69 13.43 -7.38
CA HIS A 50 18.30 14.53 -6.63
C HIS A 50 19.05 13.96 -5.43
N ASN A 51 20.38 14.04 -5.46
CA ASN A 51 21.22 13.76 -4.29
C ASN A 51 21.28 15.00 -3.40
N TYR A 52 20.74 14.92 -2.18
CA TYR A 52 20.96 15.94 -1.15
C TYR A 52 21.75 15.34 0.03
N TYR A 53 22.77 16.08 0.45
CA TYR A 53 23.66 15.72 1.56
C TYR A 53 22.94 15.91 2.90
N ILE A 54 22.85 14.83 3.68
CA ILE A 54 22.40 14.86 5.08
C ILE A 54 23.46 15.59 5.91
N THR A 55 23.11 16.74 6.49
CA THR A 55 23.95 17.43 7.47
C THR A 55 23.54 17.00 8.88
N HIS A 56 24.42 16.26 9.56
CA HIS A 56 24.24 15.95 10.98
C HIS A 56 24.49 17.19 11.84
N ILE A 57 23.47 17.67 12.54
CA ILE A 57 23.61 18.73 13.55
C ILE A 57 23.82 18.06 14.92
N HIS A 58 24.96 18.35 15.55
CA HIS A 58 25.29 17.89 16.89
C HIS A 58 24.73 18.87 17.94
N PRO A 59 24.08 18.42 19.02
CA PRO A 59 23.60 19.30 20.08
C PRO A 59 24.79 19.82 20.91
N SER A 60 24.91 21.14 21.03
CA SER A 60 25.91 21.79 21.88
C SER A 60 25.37 21.97 23.30
N THR A 61 26.13 21.48 24.28
CA THR A 61 25.87 21.65 25.72
C THR A 61 26.29 23.06 26.17
N PRO A 62 25.49 23.79 26.95
CA PRO A 62 25.89 25.11 27.46
C PRO A 62 26.83 24.99 28.68
N GLN A 63 28.00 25.62 28.59
CA GLN A 63 28.87 25.88 29.74
C GLN A 63 28.42 27.16 30.46
N ALA A 64 28.34 27.09 31.78
CA ALA A 64 28.12 28.22 32.66
C ALA A 64 29.44 29.01 32.86
N VAL A 65 29.40 30.33 32.63
CA VAL A 65 30.48 31.26 32.99
C VAL A 65 29.91 32.37 33.85
N ALA A 66 30.56 32.61 34.98
CA ALA A 66 30.18 33.58 36.00
C ALA A 66 30.69 35.00 35.68
N GLY A 67 29.79 35.98 35.84
CA GLY A 67 30.03 37.27 36.51
C GLY A 67 30.84 38.35 35.80
N LEU A 68 30.15 39.36 35.26
CA LEU A 68 30.60 40.77 35.20
C LEU A 68 29.35 41.69 35.27
N PRO A 69 29.41 42.85 35.98
CA PRO A 69 28.25 43.73 36.14
C PRO A 69 28.27 44.88 35.12
N GLY A 70 27.10 45.23 34.60
CA GLY A 70 26.86 46.54 33.98
C GLY A 70 26.77 46.51 32.45
N SER A 71 25.63 46.06 31.93
CA SER A 71 25.09 46.56 30.67
C SER A 71 23.58 46.45 30.75
N GLN A 72 22.86 47.51 30.37
CA GLN A 72 21.40 47.48 30.28
C GLN A 72 20.99 46.38 29.31
N ASP A 73 20.26 45.39 29.83
CA ASP A 73 19.62 44.37 29.01
C ASP A 73 18.64 45.04 28.04
N PRO A 74 18.73 44.81 26.72
CA PRO A 74 17.59 45.05 25.86
C PRO A 74 16.44 44.16 26.34
N PRO A 75 15.18 44.64 26.29
CA PRO A 75 14.05 43.82 26.74
C PRO A 75 14.08 42.51 25.95
N ALA A 76 14.24 41.40 26.67
CA ALA A 76 14.00 40.07 26.14
C ALA A 76 12.52 40.02 25.76
N VAL A 77 12.22 40.37 24.51
CA VAL A 77 10.93 40.10 23.89
C VAL A 77 10.89 38.59 23.71
N ALA A 78 10.46 37.89 24.76
CA ALA A 78 10.02 36.52 24.65
C ALA A 78 8.89 36.53 23.62
N SER A 79 9.21 36.13 22.39
CA SER A 79 8.23 35.89 21.36
C SER A 79 7.37 34.73 21.85
N ASP A 80 6.27 35.07 22.51
CA ASP A 80 5.23 34.17 23.03
C ASP A 80 4.42 33.55 21.87
N GLN A 81 5.12 33.17 20.81
CA GLN A 81 4.53 32.53 19.65
C GLN A 81 4.28 31.09 20.03
N SER A 82 3.02 30.83 20.39
CA SER A 82 2.51 29.47 20.52
C SER A 82 2.91 28.66 19.28
N PRO A 83 3.34 27.40 19.46
CA PRO A 83 3.77 26.56 18.35
C PRO A 83 2.68 26.45 17.28
N VAL A 84 3.10 26.56 16.02
CA VAL A 84 2.20 26.54 14.86
C VAL A 84 2.08 25.09 14.40
N PHE A 85 0.95 24.46 14.71
CA PHE A 85 0.73 23.06 14.32
C PHE A 85 -0.02 22.92 13.00
N ILE A 86 0.29 21.84 12.29
CA ILE A 86 -0.47 21.33 11.14
C ILE A 86 -1.07 19.98 11.53
N TYR A 87 -2.37 19.86 11.34
CA TYR A 87 -3.16 18.67 11.58
C TYR A 87 -3.36 17.90 10.27
N TYR A 88 -3.22 16.58 10.33
CA TYR A 88 -3.40 15.71 9.17
C TYR A 88 -4.15 14.42 9.51
N LYS A 89 -4.70 13.77 8.49
CA LYS A 89 -5.29 12.43 8.57
C LYS A 89 -4.68 11.56 7.49
N LEU A 90 -4.41 10.30 7.82
CA LEU A 90 -3.89 9.34 6.87
C LEU A 90 -5.02 8.49 6.30
N TYR A 91 -4.98 8.23 5.00
CA TYR A 91 -5.91 7.36 4.30
C TYR A 91 -5.19 6.33 3.45
N ASP A 92 -5.87 5.21 3.19
CA ASP A 92 -5.47 4.23 2.20
C ASP A 92 -5.62 4.73 0.76
N ASP A 93 -5.17 3.90 -0.18
CA ASP A 93 -5.20 4.12 -1.63
C ASP A 93 -6.60 4.37 -2.21
N ASN A 94 -7.65 3.96 -1.49
CA ASN A 94 -9.02 4.10 -1.92
C ASN A 94 -9.77 5.21 -1.18
N MET A 95 -9.10 5.94 -0.26
CA MET A 95 -9.72 6.94 0.61
C MET A 95 -10.88 6.39 1.45
N ARG A 96 -10.95 5.06 1.62
CA ARG A 96 -12.04 4.38 2.34
C ARG A 96 -11.68 4.12 3.79
N LYS A 97 -10.40 3.95 4.07
CA LYS A 97 -9.90 3.59 5.40
C LYS A 97 -9.00 4.68 5.92
N MET A 98 -9.35 5.18 7.10
CA MET A 98 -8.48 6.06 7.86
C MET A 98 -7.43 5.23 8.62
N ILE A 99 -6.19 5.67 8.56
CA ILE A 99 -5.04 5.00 9.16
C ILE A 99 -4.69 5.76 10.45
N PRO A 100 -4.58 5.08 11.62
CA PRO A 100 -4.14 5.72 12.84
C PRO A 100 -2.75 6.35 12.69
N CYS A 101 -2.58 7.54 13.24
CA CYS A 101 -1.32 8.28 13.22
C CYS A 101 -0.46 7.84 14.40
N LYS A 102 0.85 7.73 14.17
CA LYS A 102 1.84 7.46 15.22
C LYS A 102 1.95 8.63 16.18
N VAL A 103 1.91 9.86 15.64
CA VAL A 103 1.89 11.10 16.42
C VAL A 103 0.46 11.61 16.55
N GLY A 104 -0.39 10.79 17.17
CA GLY A 104 -1.82 11.05 17.31
C GLY A 104 -2.13 12.26 18.21
N HIS A 105 -3.19 12.98 17.85
CA HIS A 105 -3.77 14.04 18.65
C HIS A 105 -4.47 13.42 19.87
N ALA A 106 -4.37 14.08 21.03
CA ALA A 106 -4.81 13.52 22.31
C ALA A 106 -6.27 13.02 22.34
N ASN A 107 -7.13 13.60 21.49
CA ASN A 107 -8.56 13.29 21.45
C ASN A 107 -8.97 12.38 20.28
N ASP A 108 -8.11 12.21 19.27
CA ASP A 108 -8.41 11.41 18.08
C ASP A 108 -7.11 10.78 17.55
N PRO A 109 -6.93 9.45 17.69
CA PRO A 109 -5.71 8.76 17.24
C PRO A 109 -5.55 8.75 15.71
N CYS A 110 -6.58 9.14 14.97
CA CYS A 110 -6.54 9.21 13.51
C CYS A 110 -6.18 10.60 12.98
N ILE A 111 -6.06 11.60 13.87
CA ILE A 111 -5.56 12.93 13.55
C ILE A 111 -4.12 13.02 14.01
N GLY A 112 -3.19 13.16 13.09
CA GLY A 112 -1.80 13.44 13.38
C GLY A 112 -1.55 14.93 13.55
N ARG A 113 -0.47 15.29 14.25
CA ARG A 113 -0.05 16.69 14.44
C ARG A 113 1.46 16.83 14.30
N ILE A 114 1.90 17.78 13.47
CA ILE A 114 3.31 18.16 13.30
C ILE A 114 3.50 19.66 13.53
N ASP A 115 4.69 20.06 13.96
CA ASP A 115 5.06 21.46 14.11
C ASP A 115 5.50 22.01 12.74
N ALA A 116 4.83 23.06 12.25
CA ALA A 116 5.11 23.66 10.95
C ALA A 116 6.54 24.19 10.84
N CYS A 117 7.16 24.57 11.96
CA CYS A 117 8.54 25.04 12.00
C CYS A 117 9.57 23.92 11.75
N GLN A 118 9.17 22.65 11.86
CA GLN A 118 10.05 21.49 11.60
C GLN A 118 10.12 21.12 10.12
N ILE A 119 9.24 21.67 9.28
CA ILE A 119 9.21 21.39 7.86
C ILE A 119 10.36 22.16 7.18
N PRO A 120 11.24 21.51 6.40
CA PRO A 120 12.34 22.18 5.76
C PRO A 120 11.85 23.17 4.69
N THR A 121 12.62 24.24 4.48
CA THR A 121 12.42 25.12 3.32
C THR A 121 12.98 24.46 2.05
N PRO A 122 12.37 24.64 0.88
CA PRO A 122 11.19 25.48 0.59
C PRO A 122 9.88 24.87 1.11
N TYR A 123 8.99 25.71 1.63
CA TYR A 123 7.65 25.29 2.08
C TYR A 123 6.77 24.91 0.88
N THR A 124 6.94 23.67 0.42
CA THR A 124 6.14 23.06 -0.63
C THR A 124 5.26 21.96 -0.06
N ILE A 125 4.23 21.58 -0.82
CA ILE A 125 3.37 20.45 -0.49
C ILE A 125 4.18 19.14 -0.43
N GLY A 126 5.15 18.96 -1.32
CA GLY A 126 6.07 17.82 -1.30
C GLY A 126 6.87 17.74 -0.01
N ALA A 127 7.47 18.85 0.44
CA ALA A 127 8.21 18.90 1.70
C ALA A 127 7.31 18.60 2.92
N LEU A 128 6.07 19.09 2.92
CA LEU A 128 5.07 18.76 3.94
C LEU A 128 4.73 17.27 3.94
N ALA A 129 4.43 16.69 2.76
CA ALA A 129 4.11 15.27 2.64
C ALA A 129 5.26 14.40 3.13
N GLU A 130 6.49 14.72 2.70
CA GLU A 130 7.72 14.02 3.11
C GLU A 130 7.94 14.07 4.61
N HIS A 131 7.73 15.23 5.22
CA HIS A 131 7.87 15.39 6.66
C HIS A 131 6.82 14.56 7.43
N ILE A 132 5.54 14.60 7.02
CA ILE A 132 4.49 13.76 7.62
C ILE A 132 4.86 12.28 7.53
N CYS A 133 5.28 11.84 6.35
CA CYS A 133 5.68 10.47 6.10
C CYS A 133 6.86 10.01 6.96
N SER A 134 7.87 10.88 7.12
CA SER A 134 9.02 10.63 8.00
C SER A 134 8.58 10.44 9.46
N GLU A 135 7.74 11.33 9.99
CA GLU A 135 7.23 11.26 11.36
C GLU A 135 6.39 9.98 11.60
N GLU A 136 5.64 9.57 10.59
CA GLU A 136 4.83 8.35 10.61
C GLU A 136 5.65 7.06 10.38
N GLY A 137 6.96 7.18 10.09
CA GLY A 137 7.83 6.06 9.79
C GLY A 137 7.47 5.33 8.48
N ARG A 138 6.93 6.08 7.51
CA ARG A 138 6.48 5.60 6.20
C ARG A 138 7.27 6.33 5.13
N PRO A 139 8.34 5.75 4.57
CA PRO A 139 9.14 6.43 3.57
C PRO A 139 8.29 6.77 2.32
N ILE A 140 8.47 7.97 1.76
CA ILE A 140 7.97 8.32 0.41
C ILE A 140 8.96 7.77 -0.62
N GLY A 141 8.44 7.21 -1.72
CA GLY A 141 9.26 6.73 -2.82
C GLY A 141 9.53 5.23 -2.76
N LEU A 142 10.61 4.79 -3.39
CA LEU A 142 10.96 3.36 -3.45
C LEU A 142 11.25 2.87 -2.04
N HIS A 143 10.59 1.78 -1.65
CA HIS A 143 10.98 1.00 -0.48
C HIS A 143 12.45 0.60 -0.62
N TRP A 144 13.14 0.38 0.49
CA TRP A 144 14.58 0.10 0.52
C TRP A 144 14.98 -1.18 -0.25
N ASP A 145 14.02 -2.06 -0.55
CA ASP A 145 14.21 -3.25 -1.40
C ASP A 145 13.90 -3.00 -2.89
N HIS A 146 13.48 -1.80 -3.28
CA HIS A 146 13.06 -1.41 -4.64
C HIS A 146 11.86 -2.18 -5.22
N ASP A 147 11.15 -3.00 -4.44
CA ASP A 147 10.06 -3.86 -4.93
C ASP A 147 8.67 -3.21 -4.80
N ALA A 148 8.57 -2.11 -4.04
CA ALA A 148 7.37 -1.31 -3.90
C ALA A 148 7.68 0.18 -3.96
N ALA A 149 6.90 0.93 -4.74
CA ALA A 149 6.90 2.39 -4.69
C ALA A 149 5.76 2.85 -3.78
N TYR A 150 6.08 3.59 -2.72
CA TYR A 150 5.08 4.30 -1.93
C TYR A 150 4.74 5.60 -2.61
N GLY A 151 3.51 5.67 -3.11
CA GLY A 151 2.93 6.90 -3.60
C GLY A 151 2.18 7.61 -2.48
N THR A 152 2.29 8.94 -2.48
CA THR A 152 1.55 9.79 -1.54
C THR A 152 0.96 10.99 -2.25
N MET A 153 -0.19 11.44 -1.74
CA MET A 153 -0.92 12.58 -2.29
C MET A 153 -1.61 13.32 -1.15
N LEU A 154 -1.39 14.64 -1.10
CA LEU A 154 -2.09 15.51 -0.17
C LEU A 154 -3.37 16.05 -0.81
N LEU A 155 -4.46 15.97 -0.06
CA LEU A 155 -5.78 16.44 -0.43
C LEU A 155 -6.24 17.50 0.57
N ARG A 156 -6.91 18.54 0.08
CA ARG A 156 -7.43 19.61 0.94
C ARG A 156 -8.63 19.17 1.77
N THR A 157 -9.55 18.43 1.18
CA THR A 157 -10.74 17.91 1.87
C THR A 157 -11.16 16.57 1.28
N VAL A 158 -11.96 15.79 2.02
CA VAL A 158 -12.38 14.43 1.62
C VAL A 158 -13.24 14.47 0.34
N ASN A 159 -13.98 15.56 0.16
CA ASN A 159 -14.96 15.70 -0.92
C ASN A 159 -14.49 16.57 -2.08
N SER A 160 -13.32 17.19 -1.97
CA SER A 160 -12.75 17.98 -3.05
C SER A 160 -11.77 17.11 -3.83
N ALA A 161 -12.09 16.79 -5.08
CA ALA A 161 -11.17 16.19 -6.05
C ALA A 161 -10.03 17.16 -6.47
N LYS A 162 -9.63 18.06 -5.57
CA LYS A 162 -8.59 19.04 -5.81
C LYS A 162 -7.36 18.62 -5.03
N ASP A 163 -6.49 17.95 -5.76
CA ASP A 163 -5.19 17.51 -5.29
C ASP A 163 -4.28 18.72 -5.16
N TYR A 164 -3.40 18.70 -4.17
CA TYR A 164 -2.27 19.63 -4.15
C TYR A 164 -1.20 19.11 -5.11
N ALA A 165 -0.68 19.97 -5.99
CA ALA A 165 0.54 19.60 -6.72
C ALA A 165 1.72 19.64 -5.74
N LEU A 166 2.61 18.64 -5.78
CA LEU A 166 3.73 18.53 -4.84
C LEU A 166 4.66 19.76 -4.87
N ASP A 167 4.79 20.40 -6.03
CA ASP A 167 5.63 21.58 -6.22
C ASP A 167 4.95 22.89 -5.81
N ASP A 168 3.66 22.86 -5.46
CA ASP A 168 2.95 24.06 -5.03
C ASP A 168 3.57 24.61 -3.75
N LYS A 169 3.91 25.90 -3.78
CA LYS A 169 4.31 26.63 -2.59
C LYS A 169 3.11 26.81 -1.68
N VAL A 170 3.31 26.56 -0.41
CA VAL A 170 2.28 26.65 0.63
C VAL A 170 2.78 27.51 1.77
N ASP A 171 1.93 28.43 2.24
CA ASP A 171 2.21 29.17 3.45
C ASP A 171 1.86 28.31 4.67
N LEU A 172 2.88 27.67 5.26
CA LEU A 172 2.74 26.77 6.40
C LEU A 172 2.72 27.52 7.74
N LEU A 173 3.12 28.79 7.75
CA LEU A 173 3.18 29.62 8.96
C LEU A 173 2.02 30.61 9.04
N GLY A 174 1.32 30.83 7.93
CA GLY A 174 0.12 31.65 7.85
C GLY A 174 -1.07 31.10 8.65
N ALA A 175 -2.04 31.98 8.89
CA ALA A 175 -3.30 31.63 9.53
C ALA A 175 -4.14 30.67 8.66
N ASP A 176 -4.09 30.86 7.34
CA ASP A 176 -4.86 30.08 6.35
C ASP A 176 -4.10 28.84 5.84
N ARG A 177 -3.14 28.34 6.63
CA ARG A 177 -2.36 27.15 6.26
C ARG A 177 -3.26 25.90 6.17
N PRO A 178 -2.92 24.93 5.31
CA PRO A 178 -3.60 23.64 5.27
C PRO A 178 -3.51 22.93 6.63
N GLY A 179 -4.62 22.37 7.11
CA GLY A 179 -4.60 21.67 8.40
C GLY A 179 -4.38 22.60 9.58
N SER A 180 -4.85 23.85 9.52
CA SER A 180 -4.71 24.81 10.62
C SER A 180 -5.47 24.37 11.88
N THR A 181 -6.50 23.54 11.74
CA THR A 181 -7.36 23.04 12.82
C THR A 181 -7.53 21.51 12.72
N PRO A 182 -7.80 20.82 13.83
CA PRO A 182 -8.09 19.37 13.82
C PRO A 182 -9.43 19.03 13.15
N GLU A 183 -10.37 19.98 13.05
CA GLU A 183 -11.64 19.82 12.33
C GLU A 183 -11.46 19.86 10.81
N GLU A 184 -10.46 20.60 10.32
CA GLU A 184 -10.10 20.72 8.91
C GLU A 184 -8.66 20.25 8.63
N PRO A 185 -8.32 18.98 8.93
CA PRO A 185 -6.98 18.46 8.75
C PRO A 185 -6.65 18.26 7.26
N VAL A 186 -5.37 18.32 6.91
CA VAL A 186 -4.92 17.90 5.58
C VAL A 186 -5.04 16.39 5.46
N LEU A 187 -5.46 15.87 4.32
CA LEU A 187 -5.57 14.43 4.14
C LEU A 187 -4.38 13.93 3.34
N LEU A 188 -3.66 12.95 3.87
CA LEU A 188 -2.58 12.27 3.16
C LEU A 188 -3.08 10.90 2.75
N LYS A 189 -3.28 10.74 1.44
CA LYS A 189 -3.56 9.46 0.81
C LYS A 189 -2.23 8.74 0.60
N VAL A 190 -2.14 7.49 1.07
CA VAL A 190 -0.95 6.64 0.94
C VAL A 190 -1.33 5.39 0.17
N TRP A 191 -0.60 5.08 -0.90
CA TRP A 191 -0.76 3.84 -1.66
C TRP A 191 0.58 3.17 -1.92
N TYR A 192 0.52 1.90 -2.28
CA TYR A 192 1.67 1.10 -2.68
C TYR A 192 1.46 0.66 -4.12
N GLU A 193 2.40 0.97 -4.99
CA GLU A 193 2.51 0.34 -6.30
C GLU A 193 3.56 -0.75 -6.20
N VAL A 194 3.13 -2.00 -6.37
CA VAL A 194 4.07 -3.12 -6.50
C VAL A 194 4.75 -2.96 -7.85
N VAL A 195 6.01 -2.51 -7.83
CA VAL A 195 6.81 -2.35 -9.05
C VAL A 195 7.37 -3.74 -9.37
N GLY A 196 6.49 -4.60 -9.90
CA GLY A 196 6.75 -5.91 -10.49
C GLY A 196 7.90 -6.75 -9.91
N SER A 197 7.58 -7.78 -9.11
CA SER A 197 8.24 -9.09 -9.25
C SER A 197 7.44 -10.27 -8.68
N PRO A 198 7.59 -11.47 -9.27
CA PRO A 198 6.89 -12.68 -8.87
C PRO A 198 7.53 -13.30 -7.62
N GLY A 199 6.72 -13.44 -6.57
CA GLY A 199 6.96 -14.38 -5.47
C GLY A 199 7.99 -13.97 -4.41
N TRP A 200 7.50 -13.52 -3.25
CA TRP A 200 8.19 -13.59 -1.95
C TRP A 200 7.12 -13.40 -0.86
N GLU A 201 6.90 -14.29 0.12
CA GLU A 201 7.71 -14.73 1.28
C GLU A 201 8.12 -13.62 2.28
N THR A 202 7.27 -13.44 3.30
CA THR A 202 7.52 -13.01 4.69
C THR A 202 8.20 -11.65 4.94
N LEU A 203 7.38 -10.63 5.24
CA LEU A 203 7.82 -9.33 5.77
C LEU A 203 8.35 -9.43 7.21
N PRO A 204 9.38 -8.63 7.60
CA PRO A 204 9.88 -8.60 8.96
C PRO A 204 8.96 -7.77 9.88
N ALA A 205 8.91 -8.17 11.16
CA ALA A 205 8.08 -7.57 12.19
C ALA A 205 8.42 -6.09 12.44
N ARG A 206 7.39 -5.24 12.43
CA ARG A 206 7.47 -3.81 12.80
C ARG A 206 8.00 -3.64 14.23
N SER A 207 8.95 -2.72 14.40
CA SER A 207 9.42 -2.24 15.71
C SER A 207 8.33 -1.41 16.39
N VAL A 208 7.77 -1.94 17.48
CA VAL A 208 6.73 -1.32 18.30
C VAL A 208 7.40 -0.53 19.44
N THR A 209 7.46 0.80 19.33
CA THR A 209 7.99 1.69 20.39
C THR A 209 6.91 2.23 21.34
N SER A 210 5.84 1.47 21.56
CA SER A 210 4.91 1.71 22.68
C SER A 210 4.82 0.43 23.49
N HIS A 211 5.09 0.50 24.80
CA HIS A 211 5.11 -0.62 25.75
C HIS A 211 3.72 -1.23 25.99
N ARG A 212 2.96 -1.55 24.94
CA ARG A 212 1.73 -2.31 25.05
C ARG A 212 2.08 -3.78 24.88
N SER A 213 1.73 -4.58 25.88
CA SER A 213 1.82 -6.03 25.77
C SER A 213 1.03 -6.48 24.54
N PRO A 214 1.64 -7.27 23.63
CA PRO A 214 0.96 -7.71 22.43
C PRO A 214 -0.32 -8.46 22.81
N THR A 215 -1.43 -8.07 22.19
CA THR A 215 -2.75 -8.64 22.44
C THR A 215 -3.06 -9.60 21.30
N PHE A 216 -3.21 -10.88 21.61
CA PHE A 216 -3.38 -11.93 20.59
C PHE A 216 -4.82 -12.42 20.50
N ILE A 217 -5.21 -12.87 19.31
CA ILE A 217 -6.38 -13.73 19.09
C ILE A 217 -5.87 -15.11 18.72
N TYR A 218 -6.33 -16.11 19.44
CA TYR A 218 -6.01 -17.52 19.22
C TYR A 218 -7.04 -18.14 18.30
N TYR A 219 -6.56 -18.89 17.31
CA TYR A 219 -7.42 -19.54 16.33
C TYR A 219 -6.97 -20.98 16.07
N LYS A 220 -7.88 -21.78 15.53
CA LYS A 220 -7.58 -23.08 14.91
C LYS A 220 -8.24 -23.17 13.54
N VAL A 221 -7.66 -23.95 12.63
CA VAL A 221 -8.17 -24.07 11.26
C VAL A 221 -8.76 -25.46 11.04
N TYR A 222 -9.98 -25.53 10.51
CA TYR A 222 -10.69 -26.77 10.20
C TYR A 222 -10.98 -26.86 8.70
N ASP A 223 -10.57 -27.96 8.07
CA ASP A 223 -10.87 -28.28 6.67
C ASP A 223 -12.21 -29.02 6.59
N ASP A 224 -13.26 -28.37 6.10
CA ASP A 224 -14.57 -29.01 6.01
C ASP A 224 -14.64 -30.08 4.92
N ASN A 225 -13.78 -30.01 3.90
CA ASN A 225 -13.75 -31.00 2.83
C ASN A 225 -13.14 -32.32 3.34
N LYS A 226 -12.10 -32.22 4.19
CA LYS A 226 -11.42 -33.37 4.79
C LYS A 226 -11.97 -33.77 6.16
N LYS A 227 -12.82 -32.94 6.75
CA LYS A 227 -13.38 -33.08 8.09
C LYS A 227 -12.31 -33.18 9.19
N GLU A 228 -11.20 -32.45 9.06
CA GLU A 228 -10.06 -32.53 9.98
C GLU A 228 -9.49 -31.17 10.38
N MET A 229 -8.79 -31.13 11.51
CA MET A 229 -8.01 -29.96 11.93
C MET A 229 -6.72 -29.86 11.13
N ILE A 230 -6.37 -28.64 10.75
CA ILE A 230 -5.17 -28.33 9.99
C ILE A 230 -4.12 -27.76 10.94
N ARG A 231 -2.88 -28.24 10.82
CA ARG A 231 -1.74 -27.63 11.52
C ARG A 231 -1.55 -26.18 11.07
N CYS A 232 -1.39 -25.28 12.03
CA CYS A 232 -1.13 -23.88 11.76
C CYS A 232 0.32 -23.69 11.31
N ALA A 233 0.54 -22.85 10.29
CA ALA A 233 1.86 -22.55 9.76
C ALA A 233 2.75 -21.84 10.81
N VAL A 234 2.14 -20.93 11.57
CA VAL A 234 2.80 -20.19 12.66
C VAL A 234 2.38 -20.81 14.00
N GLY A 235 2.79 -22.05 14.23
CA GLY A 235 2.49 -22.77 15.47
C GLY A 235 3.16 -22.13 16.68
N ASN A 236 2.43 -21.98 17.79
CA ASN A 236 2.97 -21.57 19.07
C ASN A 236 2.64 -22.58 20.17
N THR A 237 3.46 -22.63 21.22
CA THR A 237 3.07 -23.17 22.54
C THR A 237 2.45 -24.57 22.55
N GLY A 238 3.12 -25.54 21.92
CA GLY A 238 2.90 -26.97 22.17
C GLY A 238 1.67 -27.64 21.52
N ASP A 239 0.69 -26.88 21.01
CA ASP A 239 -0.42 -27.39 20.20
C ASP A 239 -0.18 -27.03 18.71
N PRO A 240 0.09 -28.00 17.82
CA PRO A 240 0.39 -27.72 16.42
C PRO A 240 -0.84 -27.22 15.62
N PHE A 241 -2.04 -27.31 16.20
CA PHE A 241 -3.28 -26.84 15.58
C PHE A 241 -3.71 -25.45 16.10
N LEU A 242 -2.95 -24.85 17.00
CA LEU A 242 -3.25 -23.56 17.60
C LEU A 242 -2.36 -22.47 16.99
N GLY A 243 -2.99 -21.58 16.24
CA GLY A 243 -2.39 -20.36 15.72
C GLY A 243 -2.70 -19.16 16.61
N ARG A 244 -1.98 -18.06 16.38
CA ARG A 244 -2.28 -16.76 16.99
C ARG A 244 -2.05 -15.64 15.99
N VAL A 245 -2.86 -14.59 16.09
CA VAL A 245 -2.69 -13.34 15.34
C VAL A 245 -2.57 -12.19 16.33
N ASP A 246 -1.66 -11.26 16.09
CA ASP A 246 -1.62 -10.01 16.86
C ASP A 246 -2.77 -9.11 16.40
N THR A 247 -3.58 -8.66 17.34
CA THR A 247 -4.73 -7.76 17.08
C THR A 247 -4.34 -6.49 16.34
N CYS A 248 -3.10 -6.01 16.51
CA CYS A 248 -2.60 -4.82 15.79
C CYS A 248 -2.35 -5.07 14.30
N GLN A 249 -2.31 -6.33 13.86
CA GLN A 249 -2.14 -6.69 12.45
C GLN A 249 -3.47 -6.76 11.69
N ILE A 250 -4.60 -6.85 12.41
CA ILE A 250 -5.91 -6.92 11.79
C ILE A 250 -6.32 -5.53 11.32
N CYS A 251 -6.58 -5.43 10.02
CA CYS A 251 -6.99 -4.18 9.38
C CYS A 251 -8.33 -3.65 9.94
N THR A 252 -8.49 -2.32 10.00
CA THR A 252 -9.82 -1.71 10.06
C THR A 252 -10.54 -1.85 8.70
N PRO A 253 -11.88 -1.96 8.65
CA PRO A 253 -12.78 -2.08 9.81
C PRO A 253 -12.54 -3.39 10.55
N HIS A 254 -12.52 -3.36 11.89
CA HIS A 254 -12.28 -4.53 12.71
C HIS A 254 -13.52 -5.42 12.70
N THR A 255 -13.71 -6.15 11.61
CA THR A 255 -14.83 -7.08 11.43
C THR A 255 -14.36 -8.52 11.54
N ILE A 256 -15.32 -9.43 11.72
CA ILE A 256 -15.08 -10.88 11.63
C ILE A 256 -14.47 -11.24 10.28
N GLY A 257 -14.93 -10.65 9.18
CA GLY A 257 -14.40 -10.85 7.84
C GLY A 257 -12.93 -10.45 7.71
N ALA A 258 -12.55 -9.29 8.25
CA ALA A 258 -11.16 -8.83 8.26
C ALA A 258 -10.24 -9.78 9.06
N LEU A 259 -10.73 -10.30 10.19
CA LEU A 259 -10.02 -11.31 10.98
C LEU A 259 -9.87 -12.62 10.20
N ALA A 260 -10.94 -13.12 9.57
CA ALA A 260 -10.93 -14.36 8.77
C ALA A 260 -9.97 -14.26 7.58
N GLU A 261 -9.96 -13.11 6.89
CA GLU A 261 -9.05 -12.83 5.78
C GLU A 261 -7.59 -12.82 6.23
N HIS A 262 -7.31 -12.17 7.36
CA HIS A 262 -5.95 -12.11 7.90
C HIS A 262 -5.43 -13.49 8.32
N ILE A 263 -6.25 -14.28 9.02
CA ILE A 263 -5.88 -15.66 9.39
C ILE A 263 -5.63 -16.50 8.13
N SER A 264 -6.51 -16.41 7.15
CA SER A 264 -6.36 -17.15 5.89
C SER A 264 -5.09 -16.79 5.14
N LYS A 265 -4.75 -15.50 5.05
CA LYS A 265 -3.48 -15.03 4.49
C LYS A 265 -2.28 -15.59 5.27
N GLN A 266 -2.33 -15.53 6.60
CA GLN A 266 -1.27 -16.03 7.48
C GLN A 266 -1.05 -17.55 7.32
N GLU A 267 -2.12 -18.30 7.04
CA GLU A 267 -2.09 -19.75 6.83
C GLU A 267 -1.87 -20.15 5.36
N ASN A 268 -1.62 -19.19 4.47
CA ASN A 268 -1.49 -19.37 3.03
C ASN A 268 -2.70 -20.12 2.42
N ARG A 269 -3.90 -19.71 2.83
CA ARG A 269 -5.18 -20.25 2.36
C ARG A 269 -5.92 -19.14 1.62
N PRO A 270 -6.15 -19.28 0.31
CA PRO A 270 -6.96 -18.31 -0.40
C PRO A 270 -8.41 -18.39 0.11
N ILE A 271 -9.02 -17.23 0.36
CA ILE A 271 -10.48 -17.08 0.44
C ILE A 271 -10.92 -16.41 -0.87
N GLY A 272 -12.01 -16.88 -1.45
CA GLY A 272 -12.60 -16.34 -2.67
C GLY A 272 -12.38 -17.24 -3.88
N LEU A 273 -12.46 -16.66 -5.07
CA LEU A 273 -12.27 -17.37 -6.34
C LEU A 273 -10.79 -17.58 -6.59
N ASN A 274 -10.42 -18.76 -7.08
CA ASN A 274 -9.09 -18.92 -7.68
C ASN A 274 -8.99 -18.22 -9.04
N TRP A 275 -7.76 -18.07 -9.53
CA TRP A 275 -7.43 -17.32 -10.74
C TRP A 275 -8.11 -17.86 -12.01
N ASP A 276 -8.32 -19.17 -12.09
CA ASP A 276 -9.03 -19.86 -13.16
C ASP A 276 -10.54 -19.97 -12.94
N HIS A 277 -11.05 -19.45 -11.81
CA HIS A 277 -12.47 -19.40 -11.45
C HIS A 277 -13.19 -20.76 -11.49
N ASP A 278 -12.47 -21.88 -11.40
CA ASP A 278 -13.06 -23.21 -11.34
C ASP A 278 -13.40 -23.63 -9.90
N LYS A 279 -12.80 -22.96 -8.90
CA LYS A 279 -12.99 -23.24 -7.46
C LYS A 279 -13.29 -21.98 -6.67
N ALA A 280 -14.28 -22.10 -5.79
CA ALA A 280 -14.56 -21.12 -4.75
C ALA A 280 -14.06 -21.66 -3.41
N TYR A 281 -13.15 -20.92 -2.79
CA TYR A 281 -12.71 -21.17 -1.43
C TYR A 281 -13.56 -20.32 -0.48
N GLY A 282 -14.41 -20.99 0.27
CA GLY A 282 -15.20 -20.36 1.34
C GLY A 282 -14.45 -20.40 2.66
N ALA A 283 -14.69 -19.40 3.50
CA ALA A 283 -14.27 -19.43 4.88
C ALA A 283 -15.32 -18.82 5.80
N MET A 284 -15.42 -19.35 7.01
CA MET A 284 -16.24 -18.79 8.08
C MET A 284 -15.55 -18.94 9.42
N LEU A 285 -15.81 -18.00 10.34
CA LEU A 285 -15.37 -18.09 11.72
C LEU A 285 -16.48 -18.68 12.57
N LEU A 286 -16.13 -19.65 13.40
CA LEU A 286 -17.02 -20.33 14.32
C LEU A 286 -16.51 -20.16 15.76
N ARG A 287 -17.44 -20.21 16.72
CA ARG A 287 -17.10 -20.25 18.15
C ARG A 287 -16.57 -21.61 18.59
N ALA A 288 -17.05 -22.69 17.97
CA ALA A 288 -16.59 -24.06 18.19
C ALA A 288 -16.65 -24.84 16.87
N VAL A 289 -15.87 -25.91 16.72
CA VAL A 289 -15.81 -26.73 15.49
C VAL A 289 -17.19 -27.26 15.06
N ASP A 290 -18.00 -27.63 16.04
CA ASP A 290 -19.33 -28.22 15.89
C ASP A 290 -20.46 -27.20 16.11
N SER A 291 -20.13 -25.92 16.29
CA SER A 291 -21.14 -24.90 16.48
C SER A 291 -21.92 -24.68 15.18
N PRO A 292 -23.26 -24.75 15.19
CA PRO A 292 -24.06 -24.34 14.05
C PRO A 292 -24.05 -22.82 13.85
N ASN A 293 -23.56 -22.07 14.84
CA ASN A 293 -23.57 -20.60 14.85
C ASN A 293 -22.21 -20.08 14.37
N ALA A 294 -22.18 -19.68 13.10
CA ALA A 294 -21.08 -18.89 12.56
C ALA A 294 -21.19 -17.43 13.04
N TYR A 295 -20.05 -16.76 13.13
CA TYR A 295 -20.02 -15.31 13.23
C TYR A 295 -20.41 -14.70 11.88
N GLU A 296 -21.21 -13.64 11.89
CA GLU A 296 -21.51 -12.86 10.68
C GLU A 296 -20.24 -12.10 10.27
N MET A 297 -19.88 -12.14 8.98
CA MET A 297 -18.62 -11.56 8.50
C MET A 297 -18.54 -10.04 8.67
N ASP A 298 -19.69 -9.38 8.63
CA ASP A 298 -19.78 -7.91 8.75
C ASP A 298 -19.88 -7.43 10.20
N ASP A 299 -19.99 -8.35 11.17
CA ASP A 299 -20.03 -7.98 12.59
C ASP A 299 -18.72 -7.33 13.01
N ALA A 300 -18.84 -6.19 13.69
CA ALA A 300 -17.72 -5.53 14.32
C ALA A 300 -17.22 -6.36 15.51
N VAL A 301 -15.89 -6.47 15.63
CA VAL A 301 -15.20 -7.13 16.72
C VAL A 301 -14.40 -6.10 17.49
N ASP A 302 -14.64 -6.02 18.79
CA ASP A 302 -13.73 -5.31 19.67
C ASP A 302 -12.48 -6.18 19.91
N LEU A 303 -11.43 -5.91 19.15
CA LEU A 303 -10.16 -6.64 19.25
C LEU A 303 -9.40 -6.34 20.55
N LEU A 304 -9.78 -5.30 21.29
CA LEU A 304 -9.10 -4.88 22.52
C LEU A 304 -9.84 -5.33 23.78
N ASP A 305 -11.10 -5.77 23.65
CA ASP A 305 -11.88 -6.31 24.76
C ASP A 305 -11.23 -7.59 25.31
N ALA A 306 -11.28 -7.78 26.63
CA ALA A 306 -10.85 -9.00 27.30
C ALA A 306 -11.72 -10.20 26.92
N ASP A 307 -13.02 -9.96 26.65
CA ASP A 307 -14.01 -10.99 26.33
C ASP A 307 -14.16 -11.23 24.82
N ARG A 308 -13.21 -10.73 24.01
CA ARG A 308 -13.20 -10.91 22.56
C ARG A 308 -13.11 -12.40 22.17
N PRO A 309 -13.62 -12.79 20.99
CA PRO A 309 -13.45 -14.14 20.46
C PRO A 309 -11.97 -14.53 20.38
N GLY A 310 -11.62 -15.71 20.89
CA GLY A 310 -10.23 -16.19 20.84
C GLY A 310 -9.29 -15.45 21.79
N SER A 311 -9.80 -14.84 22.86
CA SER A 311 -8.95 -14.12 23.84
C SER A 311 -7.96 -15.03 24.57
N THR A 312 -8.25 -16.34 24.66
CA THR A 312 -7.40 -17.34 25.32
C THR A 312 -7.08 -18.54 24.42
N PRO A 313 -5.95 -19.24 24.66
CA PRO A 313 -5.61 -20.50 23.98
C PRO A 313 -6.64 -21.62 24.16
N GLN A 314 -7.37 -21.62 25.28
CA GLN A 314 -8.35 -22.64 25.65
C GLN A 314 -9.68 -22.43 24.93
N GLU A 315 -9.98 -21.19 24.55
CA GLU A 315 -11.21 -20.80 23.85
C GLU A 315 -10.88 -20.11 22.52
N PRO A 316 -10.19 -20.81 21.58
CA PRO A 316 -9.83 -20.22 20.30
C PRO A 316 -11.05 -20.05 19.40
N VAL A 317 -10.96 -19.14 18.44
CA VAL A 317 -11.90 -19.12 17.30
C VAL A 317 -11.54 -20.20 16.28
N PHE A 318 -12.51 -20.68 15.53
CA PHE A 318 -12.29 -21.71 14.51
C PHE A 318 -12.51 -21.13 13.13
N LEU A 319 -11.46 -21.07 12.31
CA LEU A 319 -11.57 -20.77 10.90
C LEU A 319 -11.91 -22.06 10.16
N LYS A 320 -13.17 -22.21 9.77
CA LYS A 320 -13.63 -23.28 8.92
C LYS A 320 -13.44 -22.88 7.46
N VAL A 321 -12.66 -23.66 6.73
CA VAL A 321 -12.42 -23.47 5.29
C VAL A 321 -13.02 -24.62 4.50
N TRP A 322 -13.53 -24.32 3.32
CA TRP A 322 -14.03 -25.34 2.38
C TRP A 322 -13.76 -24.88 0.95
N CYS A 323 -13.79 -25.84 0.03
CA CYS A 323 -13.63 -25.59 -1.39
C CYS A 323 -14.80 -26.23 -2.12
N GLU A 324 -15.49 -25.43 -2.93
CA GLU A 324 -16.56 -25.88 -3.82
C GLU A 324 -16.04 -25.85 -5.25
N ASP A 325 -16.24 -26.95 -5.98
CA ASP A 325 -16.08 -26.95 -7.44
C ASP A 325 -17.24 -26.14 -8.03
N LEU A 326 -16.94 -24.95 -8.55
CA LEU A 326 -17.97 -24.05 -9.08
C LEU A 326 -18.69 -24.64 -10.27
N GLN A 327 -18.03 -25.51 -11.04
CA GLN A 327 -18.68 -26.24 -12.13
C GLN A 327 -19.80 -27.15 -11.62
N ALA A 328 -19.59 -27.80 -10.47
CA ALA A 328 -20.59 -28.66 -9.84
C ALA A 328 -21.73 -27.85 -9.22
N VAL A 329 -21.44 -26.69 -8.62
CA VAL A 329 -22.43 -25.83 -7.96
C VAL A 329 -23.30 -25.06 -8.96
N LEU A 330 -22.68 -24.49 -10.00
CA LEU A 330 -23.37 -23.66 -10.98
C LEU A 330 -24.00 -24.46 -12.12
N GLY A 331 -23.80 -25.79 -12.14
CA GLY A 331 -24.41 -26.68 -13.12
C GLY A 331 -23.96 -26.40 -14.55
N PHE A 332 -22.75 -25.86 -14.73
CA PHE A 332 -22.16 -25.73 -16.06
C PHE A 332 -21.87 -27.12 -16.60
N SER A 333 -22.80 -27.67 -17.40
CA SER A 333 -22.55 -28.87 -18.18
C SER A 333 -21.34 -28.61 -19.06
N GLU A 334 -20.26 -29.35 -18.81
CA GLU A 334 -19.05 -29.50 -19.63
C GLU A 334 -19.14 -28.68 -20.93
N TRP A 335 -18.83 -27.37 -20.84
CA TRP A 335 -18.76 -26.53 -22.02
C TRP A 335 -17.73 -27.21 -22.91
N GLU A 336 -18.14 -27.59 -24.12
CA GLU A 336 -17.32 -28.30 -25.08
C GLU A 336 -15.93 -27.68 -25.06
N THR A 337 -14.96 -28.42 -24.47
CA THR A 337 -13.57 -28.00 -24.47
C THR A 337 -13.26 -27.64 -25.92
N PRO A 338 -12.83 -26.40 -26.23
CA PRO A 338 -12.68 -25.95 -27.59
C PRO A 338 -11.79 -26.94 -28.28
N VAL A 339 -12.39 -27.73 -29.18
CA VAL A 339 -11.74 -28.85 -29.88
C VAL A 339 -10.40 -28.32 -30.33
N ALA A 340 -9.33 -28.86 -29.76
CA ALA A 340 -7.97 -28.40 -30.01
C ALA A 340 -7.81 -28.25 -31.53
N ARG A 341 -7.80 -27.01 -32.01
CA ARG A 341 -7.58 -26.74 -33.43
C ARG A 341 -6.19 -27.30 -33.70
N ARG A 342 -6.13 -28.47 -34.33
CA ARG A 342 -4.92 -29.00 -34.92
C ARG A 342 -4.44 -27.92 -35.89
N VAL A 343 -3.44 -27.17 -35.47
CA VAL A 343 -2.67 -26.33 -36.37
C VAL A 343 -1.93 -27.33 -37.25
N ASP A 344 -2.43 -27.53 -38.47
CA ASP A 344 -1.74 -28.29 -39.51
C ASP A 344 -0.42 -27.57 -39.82
N SER A 345 0.64 -28.01 -39.14
CA SER A 345 1.99 -27.53 -39.37
C SER A 345 2.46 -28.00 -40.74
N HIS A 346 2.39 -27.09 -41.71
CA HIS A 346 3.26 -26.96 -42.88
C HIS A 346 3.51 -28.21 -43.76
N ARG A 347 2.87 -28.18 -44.94
CA ARG A 347 3.36 -28.80 -46.19
C ARG A 347 4.84 -28.45 -46.41
N ARG A 348 5.71 -29.46 -46.54
CA ARG A 348 7.05 -29.30 -47.13
C ARG A 348 6.95 -29.03 -48.63
N PRO A 349 7.77 -28.13 -49.21
CA PRO A 349 7.94 -28.04 -50.65
C PRO A 349 8.81 -29.20 -51.15
N THR A 350 8.33 -29.91 -52.16
CA THR A 350 9.12 -30.88 -52.93
C THR A 350 10.05 -30.14 -53.88
N THR A 351 11.36 -30.22 -53.66
CA THR A 351 12.38 -29.88 -54.66
C THR A 351 12.53 -31.05 -55.64
N SER A 352 12.16 -30.82 -56.90
CA SER A 352 12.50 -31.64 -58.05
C SER A 352 13.97 -31.43 -58.43
N ALA A 353 14.76 -32.51 -58.50
CA ALA A 353 16.09 -32.51 -59.08
C ALA A 353 16.01 -32.82 -60.58
N SER A 354 16.83 -32.11 -61.36
CA SER A 354 17.25 -32.46 -62.73
C SER A 354 18.54 -33.26 -62.69
#